data_AF-A0A919EKS0-F1
#
_entry.id   AF-A0A919EKS0-F1
#
_cell.length_a   1.000
_cell.length_b   1.000
_cell.length_c   1.000
_cell.angle_alpha   90.00
_cell.angle_beta   90.00
_cell.angle_gamma   90.00
#
_symmetry.space_group_name_H-M   'P 1'
#
loop_
_entity.id
_entity.type
_entity.pdbx_description
1 polymer ?
#
loop_
_entity_poly.entity_id
_entity_poly.type
_entity_poly.pdbx_seq_one_letter_code
_entity_poly.pdbx_strand_id
1 'polypeptide(L)'
;MLRTGRADVALLHRPFDDTAGFDTEDLHSEGQIAILPARHPLGTRPHLRLAEVTAVPDLPLPRWPRPDGTFPDGPGPQVRDHTQLTQLIALGRACAIVPESGRTGLREGLTAVPVIDAPRVTTVIAWPPHSRSTAVAGLVRAATAL
;
A
#
# COMPACT_ATOMS: atom_id res chain seq x y z
N MET A 1 4.44 10.16 -15.24
CA MET A 1 3.16 10.59 -15.82
C MET A 1 2.84 12.04 -15.46
N LEU A 2 2.64 12.35 -14.17
CA LEU A 2 2.33 13.72 -13.71
C LEU A 2 3.47 14.72 -14.04
N ARG A 3 4.73 14.38 -13.71
CA ARG A 3 5.92 15.19 -14.05
C ARG A 3 6.11 15.43 -15.55
N THR A 4 5.60 14.51 -16.39
CA THR A 4 5.74 14.57 -17.85
C THR A 4 4.50 15.16 -18.53
N GLY A 5 3.52 15.66 -17.77
CA GLY A 5 2.27 16.23 -18.30
C GLY A 5 1.34 15.25 -19.00
N ARG A 6 1.53 13.93 -18.82
CA ARG A 6 0.64 12.89 -19.40
C ARG A 6 -0.58 12.59 -18.52
N ALA A 7 -0.61 13.16 -17.33
CA ALA A 7 -1.73 13.14 -16.40
C ALA A 7 -1.77 14.50 -15.71
N ASP A 8 -2.96 14.99 -15.41
CA ASP A 8 -3.17 16.30 -14.75
C ASP A 8 -3.17 16.20 -13.22
N VAL A 9 -3.53 15.01 -12.71
CA VAL A 9 -3.66 14.69 -11.28
C VAL A 9 -3.20 13.26 -11.03
N ALA A 10 -2.72 12.97 -9.83
CA ALA A 10 -2.41 11.62 -9.37
C ALA A 10 -2.98 11.37 -7.96
N LEU A 11 -3.33 10.10 -7.69
CA LEU A 11 -3.48 9.60 -6.33
C LEU A 11 -2.16 8.96 -5.91
N LEU A 12 -1.62 9.38 -4.79
CA LEU A 12 -0.33 8.93 -4.25
C LEU A 12 -0.50 8.50 -2.79
N HIS A 13 0.40 7.66 -2.28
CA HIS A 13 0.38 7.16 -0.91
C HIS A 13 1.64 7.55 -0.18
N ARG A 14 1.53 8.44 0.82
CA ARG A 14 2.63 8.71 1.74
C ARG A 14 2.68 7.63 2.83
N PRO A 15 3.88 7.22 3.29
CA PRO A 15 5.19 7.79 2.96
C PRO A 15 5.90 7.13 1.76
N PHE A 16 5.22 6.30 0.97
CA PHE A 16 5.86 5.45 -0.04
C PHE A 16 6.12 6.14 -1.37
N ASP A 17 5.22 7.02 -1.80
CA ASP A 17 5.33 7.80 -3.03
C ASP A 17 5.96 9.17 -2.79
N ASP A 18 6.87 9.59 -3.68
CA ASP A 18 7.47 10.92 -3.67
C ASP A 18 6.47 11.98 -4.14
N THR A 19 6.15 12.91 -3.25
CA THR A 19 5.26 14.05 -3.52
C THR A 19 6.02 15.35 -3.82
N ALA A 20 7.36 15.34 -3.83
CA ALA A 20 8.15 16.56 -3.97
C ALA A 20 7.90 17.27 -5.31
N GLY A 21 7.66 18.58 -5.26
CA GLY A 21 7.36 19.38 -6.45
C GLY A 21 5.93 19.23 -6.97
N PHE A 22 5.02 18.69 -6.17
CA PHE A 22 3.58 18.73 -6.38
C PHE A 22 2.89 19.48 -5.25
N ASP A 23 1.78 20.14 -5.59
CA ASP A 23 0.79 20.53 -4.58
C ASP A 23 -0.02 19.27 -4.25
N THR A 24 -0.38 19.11 -2.98
CA THR A 24 -1.12 17.94 -2.50
C THR A 24 -2.18 18.30 -1.49
N GLU A 25 -3.28 17.56 -1.50
CA GLU A 25 -4.28 17.56 -0.41
C GLU A 25 -4.50 16.15 0.10
N ASP A 26 -4.74 16.04 1.40
CA ASP A 26 -4.96 14.77 2.09
C ASP A 26 -6.40 14.31 1.88
N LEU A 27 -6.60 13.06 1.45
CA LEU A 27 -7.93 12.49 1.28
C LEU A 27 -8.31 11.58 2.44
N HIS A 28 -7.44 10.60 2.74
CA HIS A 28 -7.73 9.61 3.77
C HIS A 28 -6.43 9.11 4.38
N SER A 29 -6.43 8.93 5.71
CA SER A 29 -5.31 8.34 6.44
C SER A 29 -5.78 7.11 7.19
N GLU A 30 -5.09 6.00 7.01
CA GLU A 30 -5.44 4.71 7.60
C GLU A 30 -4.23 4.03 8.28
N GLY A 31 -4.55 3.07 9.15
CA GLY A 31 -3.56 2.17 9.70
C GLY A 31 -3.09 1.14 8.68
N GLN A 32 -2.19 0.25 9.11
CA GLN A 32 -1.76 -0.88 8.29
C GLN A 32 -2.14 -2.20 8.95
N ILE A 33 -2.28 -3.22 8.13
CA ILE A 33 -2.60 -4.59 8.53
C ILE A 33 -1.57 -5.55 7.93
N ALA A 34 -1.27 -6.62 8.66
CA ALA A 34 -0.55 -7.77 8.15
C ALA A 34 -1.54 -8.76 7.57
N ILE A 35 -1.35 -9.13 6.30
CA ILE A 35 -2.07 -10.22 5.65
C ILE A 35 -1.23 -11.49 5.75
N LEU A 36 -1.84 -12.51 6.34
CA LEU A 36 -1.22 -13.79 6.68
C LEU A 36 -2.05 -14.96 6.10
N PRO A 37 -1.47 -16.16 5.98
CA PRO A 37 -2.26 -17.37 5.75
C PRO A 37 -3.32 -17.51 6.85
N ALA A 38 -4.54 -17.91 6.51
CA ALA A 38 -5.68 -17.92 7.46
C ALA A 38 -5.42 -18.69 8.76
N ARG A 39 -4.58 -19.73 8.71
CA ARG A 39 -4.26 -20.60 9.85
C ARG A 39 -2.92 -20.28 10.51
N HIS A 40 -2.29 -19.15 10.17
CA HIS A 40 -1.04 -18.75 10.79
C HIS A 40 -1.26 -18.35 12.25
N PRO A 41 -0.41 -18.78 13.22
CA PRO A 41 -0.61 -18.49 14.65
C PRO A 41 -0.73 -16.99 14.98
N LEU A 42 0.02 -16.12 14.29
CA LEU A 42 -0.11 -14.67 14.47
C LEU A 42 -1.49 -14.13 14.06
N GLY A 43 -2.25 -14.86 13.24
CA GLY A 43 -3.60 -14.52 12.81
C GLY A 43 -4.63 -14.43 13.94
N THR A 44 -4.35 -15.03 15.11
CA THR A 44 -5.25 -14.97 16.28
C THR A 44 -4.89 -13.84 17.26
N ARG A 45 -3.83 -13.08 16.97
CA ARG A 45 -3.41 -11.96 17.81
C ARG A 45 -4.33 -10.76 17.58
N PRO A 46 -4.61 -9.94 18.60
CA PRO A 46 -5.43 -8.74 18.43
C PRO A 46 -4.72 -7.66 17.61
N HIS A 47 -3.39 -7.66 17.63
CA HIS A 47 -2.52 -6.77 16.88
C HIS A 47 -1.11 -7.35 16.81
N LEU A 48 -0.30 -6.82 15.91
CA LEU A 48 1.12 -7.12 15.72
C LEU A 48 1.94 -5.85 15.69
N ARG A 49 3.25 -6.00 15.88
CA ARG A 49 4.27 -5.00 15.58
C ARG A 49 5.00 -5.33 14.28
N LEU A 50 5.55 -4.30 13.63
CA LEU A 50 6.29 -4.43 12.38
C LEU A 50 7.40 -5.48 12.50
N ALA A 51 8.16 -5.43 13.60
CA ALA A 51 9.23 -6.37 13.88
C ALA A 51 8.75 -7.83 13.99
N GLU A 52 7.55 -8.06 14.55
CA GLU A 52 6.97 -9.41 14.65
C GLU A 52 6.64 -9.97 13.26
N VAL A 53 6.13 -9.14 12.35
CA VAL A 53 5.78 -9.55 10.98
C VAL A 53 7.05 -9.81 10.15
N THR A 54 8.06 -8.95 10.25
CA THR A 54 9.31 -9.11 9.47
C THR A 54 10.19 -10.26 9.94
N ALA A 55 10.00 -10.72 11.18
CA ALA A 55 10.79 -11.79 11.78
C ALA A 55 10.15 -13.19 11.61
N VAL A 56 8.98 -13.30 10.95
CA VAL A 56 8.31 -14.59 10.75
C VAL A 56 9.19 -15.50 9.87
N PRO A 57 9.61 -16.67 10.37
CA PRO A 57 10.36 -17.63 9.58
C PRO A 57 9.54 -18.11 8.38
N ASP A 58 10.20 -18.32 7.24
CA ASP A 58 9.62 -18.87 6.00
C ASP A 58 8.42 -18.10 5.41
N LEU A 59 8.12 -16.91 5.95
CA LEU A 59 7.01 -16.08 5.50
C LEU A 59 7.48 -14.66 5.14
N PRO A 60 8.38 -14.51 4.15
CA PRO A 60 8.99 -13.23 3.82
C PRO A 60 7.98 -12.24 3.22
N LEU A 61 8.29 -10.94 3.34
CA LEU A 61 7.59 -9.89 2.61
C LEU A 61 7.89 -9.97 1.10
N PRO A 62 6.92 -9.64 0.23
CA PRO A 62 7.12 -9.64 -1.22
C PRO A 62 8.09 -8.54 -1.66
N ARG A 63 8.68 -8.75 -2.83
CA ARG A 63 9.46 -7.72 -3.54
C ARG A 63 8.66 -7.23 -4.74
N TRP A 64 8.38 -5.93 -4.75
CA TRP A 64 7.73 -5.24 -5.86
C TRP A 64 8.76 -4.72 -6.86
N PRO A 65 8.43 -4.62 -8.15
CA PRO A 65 9.33 -4.03 -9.13
C PRO A 65 9.53 -2.54 -8.84
N ARG A 66 10.77 -2.08 -9.00
CA ARG A 66 11.14 -0.67 -9.08
C ARG A 66 10.59 -0.07 -10.38
N PRO A 67 10.58 1.27 -10.52
CA PRO A 67 10.14 1.91 -11.77
C PRO A 67 10.90 1.48 -13.03
N ASP A 68 12.15 1.03 -12.89
CA ASP A 68 12.98 0.48 -13.98
C ASP A 68 12.72 -0.99 -14.29
N GLY A 69 11.77 -1.63 -13.59
CA GLY A 69 11.42 -3.04 -13.73
C GLY A 69 12.32 -4.01 -12.97
N THR A 70 13.39 -3.55 -12.32
CA THR A 70 14.23 -4.38 -11.46
C THR A 70 13.54 -4.67 -10.13
N PHE A 71 13.97 -5.71 -9.42
CA PHE A 71 13.46 -6.00 -8.08
C PHE A 71 14.52 -5.67 -7.04
N PRO A 72 14.14 -5.25 -5.82
CA PRO A 72 15.08 -5.20 -4.71
C PRO A 72 15.64 -6.60 -4.42
N ASP A 73 16.76 -6.66 -3.71
CA ASP A 73 17.31 -7.92 -3.21
C ASP A 73 16.52 -8.42 -2.00
N GLY A 74 16.61 -9.72 -1.70
CA GLY A 74 16.03 -10.31 -0.50
C GLY A 74 15.43 -11.72 -0.72
N PRO A 75 14.88 -12.32 0.33
CA PRO A 75 14.40 -13.71 0.30
C PRO A 75 12.95 -13.87 -0.22
N GLY A 76 12.16 -12.81 -0.26
CA GLY A 76 10.74 -12.86 -0.68
C GLY A 76 10.47 -13.35 -2.12
N PRO A 77 9.21 -13.56 -2.48
CA PRO A 77 8.84 -13.72 -3.89
C PRO A 77 8.87 -12.36 -4.61
N GLN A 78 9.28 -12.37 -5.88
CA GLN A 78 9.03 -11.25 -6.79
C GLN A 78 7.55 -11.27 -7.19
N VAL A 79 6.82 -10.21 -6.87
CA VAL A 79 5.38 -10.09 -7.19
C VAL A 79 5.15 -8.92 -8.12
N ARG A 80 4.19 -9.06 -9.05
CA ARG A 80 3.84 -8.02 -10.02
C ARG A 80 2.47 -7.42 -9.77
N ASP A 81 1.59 -8.15 -9.10
CA ASP A 81 0.24 -7.71 -8.82
C ASP A 81 -0.30 -8.32 -7.52
N HIS A 82 -1.42 -7.75 -7.07
CA HIS A 82 -2.06 -8.14 -5.82
C HIS A 82 -2.68 -9.55 -5.88
N THR A 83 -3.11 -10.01 -7.06
CA THR A 83 -3.69 -11.35 -7.22
C THR A 83 -2.62 -12.42 -6.99
N GLN A 84 -1.46 -12.27 -7.62
CA GLN A 84 -0.31 -13.15 -7.41
C GLN A 84 0.11 -13.15 -5.93
N LEU A 85 0.19 -11.98 -5.30
CA LEU A 85 0.55 -11.86 -3.90
C LEU A 85 -0.41 -12.62 -2.99
N THR A 86 -1.72 -12.40 -3.12
CA THR A 86 -2.72 -13.08 -2.27
C THR A 86 -2.69 -14.61 -2.42
N GLN A 87 -2.44 -15.13 -3.63
CA GLN A 87 -2.26 -16.57 -3.85
C GLN A 87 -1.02 -17.12 -3.13
N LEU A 88 0.09 -16.40 -3.17
CA LEU A 88 1.31 -16.80 -2.47
C LEU A 88 1.15 -16.78 -0.96
N ILE A 89 0.42 -15.80 -0.42
CA ILE A 89 0.10 -15.74 1.01
C ILE A 89 -0.80 -16.93 1.39
N ALA A 90 -1.85 -17.21 0.62
CA ALA A 90 -2.72 -18.36 0.88
C ALA A 90 -1.98 -19.71 0.88
N LEU A 91 -0.93 -19.83 0.05
CA LEU A 91 -0.04 -21.00 -0.01
C LEU A 91 1.04 -21.02 1.10
N GLY A 92 1.06 -20.04 2.02
CA GLY A 92 2.06 -19.98 3.08
C GLY A 92 3.46 -19.59 2.62
N ARG A 93 3.60 -18.90 1.49
CA ARG A 93 4.89 -18.56 0.87
C ARG A 93 5.31 -17.09 1.04
N ALA A 94 4.43 -16.27 1.61
CA ALA A 94 4.67 -14.86 1.86
C ALA A 94 3.70 -14.33 2.93
N CYS A 95 4.02 -13.16 3.47
CA CYS A 95 3.04 -12.28 4.12
C CYS A 95 3.12 -10.89 3.47
N ALA A 96 2.17 -10.02 3.77
CA ALA A 96 2.23 -8.63 3.32
C ALA A 96 1.78 -7.68 4.41
N ILE A 97 2.32 -6.46 4.37
CA ILE A 97 1.81 -5.33 5.16
C ILE A 97 1.21 -4.36 4.16
N VAL A 98 -0.06 -4.02 4.35
CA VAL A 98 -0.83 -3.18 3.44
C VAL A 98 -1.69 -2.20 4.22
N PRO A 99 -2.19 -1.12 3.60
CA PRO A 99 -3.18 -0.25 4.22
C PRO A 99 -4.44 -1.04 4.63
N GLU A 100 -5.16 -0.58 5.65
CA GLU A 100 -6.33 -1.26 6.22
C GLU A 100 -7.44 -1.55 5.18
N SER A 101 -7.62 -0.66 4.21
CA SER A 101 -8.52 -0.80 3.06
C SER A 101 -8.26 -2.07 2.26
N GLY A 102 -7.02 -2.59 2.25
CA GLY A 102 -6.64 -3.87 1.66
C GLY A 102 -7.29 -5.10 2.30
N ARG A 103 -7.98 -4.94 3.44
CA ARG A 103 -8.85 -5.98 4.04
C ARG A 103 -10.10 -6.25 3.18
N THR A 104 -10.52 -5.27 2.39
CA THR A 104 -11.76 -5.36 1.60
C THR A 104 -11.62 -6.46 0.54
N GLY A 105 -12.54 -7.43 0.55
CA GLY A 105 -12.54 -8.51 -0.43
C GLY A 105 -11.46 -9.58 -0.21
N LEU A 106 -10.93 -9.72 1.01
CA LEU A 106 -10.04 -10.84 1.34
C LEU A 106 -10.71 -12.18 1.06
N ARG A 107 -10.00 -13.02 0.31
CA ARG A 107 -10.44 -14.36 -0.08
C ARG A 107 -10.32 -15.33 1.09
N GLU A 108 -11.03 -16.45 0.97
CA GLU A 108 -10.81 -17.61 1.82
C GLU A 108 -9.32 -18.02 1.80
N GLY A 109 -8.78 -18.40 2.95
CA GLY A 109 -7.36 -18.73 3.11
C GLY A 109 -6.46 -17.59 3.55
N LEU A 110 -6.99 -16.38 3.76
CA LEU A 110 -6.26 -15.23 4.30
C LEU A 110 -6.83 -14.75 5.63
N THR A 111 -6.00 -14.17 6.48
CA THR A 111 -6.40 -13.42 7.67
C THR A 111 -5.66 -12.10 7.75
N ALA A 112 -6.26 -11.10 8.40
CA ALA A 112 -5.73 -9.75 8.50
C ALA A 112 -5.69 -9.27 9.96
N VAL A 113 -4.50 -8.89 10.40
CA VAL A 113 -4.24 -8.45 11.78
C VAL A 113 -3.68 -7.03 11.78
N PRO A 114 -4.20 -6.08 12.58
CA PRO A 114 -3.66 -4.73 12.67
C PRO A 114 -2.17 -4.68 13.05
N VAL A 115 -1.40 -3.78 12.43
CA VAL A 115 -0.01 -3.49 12.80
C VAL A 115 0.06 -2.10 13.42
N ILE A 116 0.32 -2.04 14.72
CA ILE A 116 0.04 -0.83 15.53
C ILE A 116 1.19 0.20 15.57
N ASP A 117 2.40 -0.21 15.23
CA ASP A 117 3.60 0.63 15.18
C ASP A 117 4.05 0.93 13.75
N ALA A 118 3.29 0.48 12.75
CA ALA A 118 3.51 0.84 11.36
C ALA A 118 3.11 2.30 11.13
N PRO A 119 3.83 3.05 10.26
CA PRO A 119 3.43 4.41 9.91
C PRO A 119 2.04 4.38 9.28
N ARG A 120 1.23 5.41 9.54
CA ARG A 120 -0.04 5.55 8.83
C ARG A 120 0.20 5.76 7.34
N VAL A 121 -0.71 5.25 6.52
CA VAL A 121 -0.69 5.48 5.08
C VAL A 121 -1.72 6.55 4.78
N THR A 122 -1.29 7.62 4.11
CA THR A 122 -2.19 8.69 3.70
C THR A 122 -2.27 8.75 2.19
N THR A 123 -3.46 8.47 1.66
CA THR A 123 -3.78 8.73 0.26
C THR A 123 -3.94 10.23 0.07
N VAL A 124 -3.20 10.79 -0.88
CA VAL A 124 -3.24 12.20 -1.26
C VAL A 124 -3.60 12.34 -2.72
N ILE A 125 -4.27 13.45 -3.04
CA ILE A 125 -4.44 13.92 -4.42
C ILE A 125 -3.34 14.93 -4.72
N ALA A 126 -2.62 14.76 -5.83
CA ALA A 126 -1.45 15.56 -6.19
C ALA A 126 -1.57 16.15 -7.59
N TRP A 127 -1.12 17.39 -7.78
CA TRP A 127 -1.12 18.08 -9.08
C TRP A 127 0.11 19.01 -9.24
N PRO A 128 0.47 19.43 -10.48
CA PRO A 128 1.57 20.37 -10.70
C PRO A 128 1.25 21.76 -10.09
N PRO A 129 2.15 22.38 -9.32
CA PRO A 129 1.84 23.63 -8.59
C PRO A 129 1.45 24.82 -9.49
N HIS A 130 1.89 24.80 -10.74
CA HIS A 130 1.59 25.83 -11.74
C HIS A 130 0.25 25.59 -12.47
N SER A 131 -0.51 24.56 -12.09
CA SER A 131 -1.81 24.28 -12.70
C SER A 131 -2.80 25.42 -12.45
N ARG A 132 -3.46 25.88 -13.52
CA ARG A 132 -4.56 26.86 -13.48
C ARG A 132 -5.87 26.27 -13.99
N SER A 133 -5.93 24.94 -14.14
CA SER A 133 -7.10 24.24 -14.66
C SER A 133 -8.26 24.28 -13.67
N THR A 134 -9.40 24.82 -14.10
CA THR A 134 -10.64 24.82 -13.31
C THR A 134 -11.17 23.41 -13.08
N ALA A 135 -10.92 22.48 -14.02
CA ALA A 135 -11.28 21.07 -13.88
C ALA A 135 -10.47 20.38 -12.77
N VAL A 136 -9.14 20.62 -12.71
CA VAL A 136 -8.29 20.12 -11.62
C VAL A 136 -8.76 20.68 -10.28
N ALA A 137 -8.99 22.00 -10.20
CA ALA A 137 -9.47 22.63 -8.98
C ALA A 137 -10.85 22.08 -8.55
N GLY A 138 -11.74 21.79 -9.51
CA GLY A 138 -13.03 21.16 -9.26
C GLY A 138 -12.90 19.74 -8.71
N LEU A 139 -12.01 18.93 -9.30
CA LEU A 139 -11.74 17.57 -8.84
C LEU A 139 -11.16 17.55 -7.42
N VAL A 140 -10.18 18.41 -7.12
CA VAL A 140 -9.60 18.50 -5.78
C VAL A 140 -10.67 18.85 -4.74
N ARG A 141 -11.49 19.87 -5.00
CA ARG A 141 -12.59 20.24 -4.08
C ARG A 141 -13.60 19.12 -3.88
N ALA A 142 -13.93 18.37 -4.94
CA ALA A 142 -14.86 17.26 -4.82
C ALA A 142 -14.24 16.10 -4.01
N ALA A 143 -12.96 15.81 -4.22
CA ALA A 143 -12.26 14.74 -3.53
C ALA A 143 -12.07 15.02 -2.03
N THR A 144 -11.81 16.27 -1.65
CA THR A 144 -11.59 16.66 -0.24
C THR A 144 -12.87 16.96 0.54
N ALA A 145 -14.04 16.87 -0.09
CA ALA A 145 -15.34 17.08 0.55
C ALA A 145 -16.01 15.78 1.04
N LEU A 146 -15.33 14.63 0.92
CA LEU A 146 -15.82 13.30 1.28
C LEU A 146 -15.63 12.97 2.77
#